data_AF-A0A7X7GWW8-F1
#
_entry.id   AF-A0A7X7GWW8-F1
#
_cell.length_a   1.000
_cell.length_b   1.000
_cell.length_c   1.000
_cell.angle_alpha   90.00
_cell.angle_beta   90.00
_cell.angle_gamma   90.00
#
_symmetry.space_group_name_H-M   'P 1'
#
loop_
_entity.id
_entity.type
_entity.pdbx_description
1 polymer ?
#
loop_
_entity_poly.entity_id
_entity_poly.type
_entity_poly.pdbx_seq_one_letter_code
_entity_poly.pdbx_strand_id
1 'polypeptide(L)'
;MARTEPSSSSGNSARARAWGGLVLLCAAHVVAGCSARAQATPVVGPDGSAGWWRITCRDDPQACLEEADELCAEGYELARHQGRYDVGPGFPYYSGVVVVRCLGER
;
A
#
# COMPACT_ATOMS: atom_id res chain seq x y z
N MET A 1 64.32 -41.48 13.00
CA MET A 1 65.17 -41.16 11.83
C MET A 1 64.43 -40.12 10.99
N ALA A 2 65.13 -39.04 10.60
CA ALA A 2 64.87 -38.06 9.53
C ALA A 2 63.49 -37.33 9.52
N ARG A 3 63.38 -36.00 9.74
CA ARG A 3 63.75 -34.87 8.84
C ARG A 3 63.25 -35.17 7.41
N THR A 4 62.31 -34.42 6.85
CA THR A 4 62.50 -33.07 6.29
C THR A 4 61.15 -32.57 5.73
N GLU A 5 60.89 -31.28 5.90
CA GLU A 5 59.99 -30.49 5.05
C GLU A 5 60.45 -30.50 3.58
N PRO A 6 59.55 -30.18 2.65
CA PRO A 6 59.86 -29.06 1.78
C PRO A 6 58.75 -28.01 1.72
N SER A 7 59.21 -26.77 1.86
CA SER A 7 58.54 -25.51 1.55
C SER A 7 58.50 -25.22 0.05
N SER A 8 57.51 -24.40 -0.35
CA SER A 8 57.50 -23.43 -1.46
C SER A 8 57.48 -23.99 -2.90
N SER A 9 56.87 -23.37 -3.92
CA SER A 9 56.19 -22.08 -4.15
C SER A 9 55.70 -22.10 -5.62
N SER A 10 54.63 -21.36 -5.96
CA SER A 10 54.24 -20.79 -7.27
C SER A 10 52.72 -20.98 -7.46
N GLY A 11 51.86 -19.96 -7.45
CA GLY A 11 51.92 -18.76 -8.27
C GLY A 11 50.53 -18.56 -8.90
N ASN A 12 49.69 -17.76 -8.22
CA ASN A 12 48.59 -16.93 -8.71
C ASN A 12 47.69 -17.45 -9.83
N SER A 13 46.43 -17.78 -9.48
CA SER A 13 45.20 -17.24 -10.09
C SER A 13 44.00 -18.14 -9.77
N ALA A 14 43.21 -17.81 -8.75
CA ALA A 14 41.76 -18.09 -8.76
C ALA A 14 41.08 -17.46 -7.54
N ARG A 15 40.64 -16.21 -7.73
CA ARG A 15 39.33 -15.71 -7.29
C ARG A 15 38.91 -16.08 -5.86
N ALA A 16 39.40 -15.29 -4.91
CA ALA A 16 38.74 -15.11 -3.62
C ALA A 16 37.35 -14.47 -3.83
N ARG A 17 36.29 -15.15 -3.39
CA ARG A 17 35.00 -14.57 -2.96
C ARG A 17 34.49 -15.48 -1.84
N ALA A 18 34.93 -15.27 -0.58
CA ALA A 18 34.23 -14.40 0.39
C ALA A 18 32.72 -14.66 0.32
N TRP A 19 32.13 -15.59 1.10
CA TRP A 19 31.83 -15.42 2.54
C TRP A 19 31.36 -14.00 2.86
N GLY A 20 30.43 -13.49 2.05
CA GLY A 20 29.69 -12.27 2.31
C GLY A 20 28.39 -12.61 3.02
N GLY A 21 28.43 -12.62 4.36
CA GLY A 21 27.24 -12.35 5.14
C GLY A 21 26.75 -10.95 4.78
N LEU A 22 25.50 -10.83 4.35
CA LEU A 22 24.76 -9.58 4.36
C LEU A 22 23.26 -9.86 4.33
N VAL A 23 22.74 -10.24 5.50
CA VAL A 23 21.33 -10.02 5.85
C VAL A 23 21.14 -8.51 5.96
N LEU A 24 20.79 -7.84 4.86
CA LEU A 24 20.36 -6.44 4.87
C LEU A 24 19.65 -6.09 3.57
N LEU A 25 18.50 -5.42 3.74
CA LEU A 25 17.63 -4.74 2.75
C LEU A 25 16.42 -5.53 2.22
N CYS A 26 15.53 -5.89 3.15
CA CYS A 26 14.07 -5.96 2.94
C CYS A 26 13.43 -4.58 2.66
N ALA A 27 14.01 -3.72 1.81
CA ALA A 27 13.47 -2.38 1.62
C ALA A 27 13.33 -2.01 0.14
N ALA A 28 12.09 -1.66 -0.21
CA ALA A 28 11.77 -0.62 -1.18
C ALA A 28 11.52 -1.00 -2.64
N HIS A 29 10.85 -2.12 -2.93
CA HIS A 29 10.11 -2.24 -4.21
C HIS A 29 8.71 -2.82 -4.00
N VAL A 30 7.95 -2.27 -3.04
CA VAL A 30 6.49 -2.28 -3.17
C VAL A 30 6.19 -1.32 -4.32
N VAL A 31 6.08 -1.88 -5.52
CA VAL A 31 5.43 -1.23 -6.66
C VAL A 31 3.98 -1.08 -6.24
N ALA A 32 3.69 -0.04 -5.46
CA ALA A 32 2.35 0.45 -5.26
C ALA A 32 1.91 0.93 -6.64
N GLY A 33 1.14 0.10 -7.34
CA GLY A 33 0.39 0.56 -8.49
C GLY A 33 -0.39 1.80 -8.04
N CYS A 34 -0.17 2.92 -8.72
CA CYS A 34 -1.05 4.07 -8.65
C CYS A 34 -2.37 3.72 -9.34
N SER A 35 -3.08 2.70 -8.85
CA SER A 35 -4.53 2.60 -9.04
C SER A 35 -5.09 3.87 -8.41
N ALA A 36 -6.03 4.54 -9.06
CA ALA A 36 -6.69 5.73 -8.53
C ALA A 36 -7.39 5.39 -7.21
N ARG A 37 -6.64 5.36 -6.11
CA ARG A 37 -7.13 5.00 -4.78
C ARG A 37 -8.26 5.95 -4.42
N ALA A 38 -9.28 5.40 -3.77
CA ALA A 38 -10.31 6.23 -3.18
C ALA A 38 -9.64 7.25 -2.24
N GLN A 39 -10.11 8.48 -2.27
CA GLN A 39 -9.52 9.58 -1.52
C GLN A 39 -10.44 9.96 -0.37
N ALA A 40 -9.95 9.84 0.85
CA ALA A 40 -10.66 10.22 2.05
C ALA A 40 -10.29 11.62 2.54
N THR A 41 -11.30 12.41 2.89
CA THR A 41 -11.16 13.77 3.40
C THR A 41 -12.05 13.96 4.61
N PRO A 42 -11.57 14.55 5.72
CA PRO A 42 -12.40 14.81 6.89
C PRO A 42 -13.42 15.91 6.56
N VAL A 43 -14.67 15.72 6.99
CA VAL A 43 -15.78 16.67 6.76
C VAL A 43 -16.63 16.82 8.02
N VAL A 44 -17.44 17.88 8.06
CA VAL A 44 -18.51 18.01 9.06
C VAL A 44 -19.68 17.15 8.62
N GLY A 45 -20.25 16.39 9.56
CA GLY A 45 -21.40 15.52 9.31
C GLY A 45 -22.66 16.25 8.89
N PRO A 46 -23.64 15.52 8.33
CA PRO A 46 -24.95 16.10 7.98
C PRO A 46 -25.71 16.65 9.20
N ASP A 47 -25.37 16.17 10.39
CA ASP A 47 -25.88 16.55 11.71
C ASP A 47 -25.03 17.65 12.40
N GLY A 48 -23.95 18.11 11.77
CA GLY A 48 -23.01 19.07 12.35
C GLY A 48 -21.94 18.45 13.25
N SER A 49 -21.94 17.12 13.42
CA SER A 49 -20.94 16.42 14.24
C SER A 49 -19.57 16.34 13.54
N ALA A 50 -18.50 16.28 14.33
CA ALA A 50 -17.16 15.95 13.83
C ALA A 50 -16.98 14.42 13.69
N GLY A 51 -15.88 13.99 13.06
CA GLY A 51 -15.55 12.56 12.91
C GLY A 51 -16.11 11.90 11.65
N TRP A 52 -16.61 12.70 10.70
CA TRP A 52 -17.08 12.22 9.40
C TRP A 52 -15.98 12.30 8.35
N TRP A 53 -16.00 11.33 7.44
CA TRP A 53 -15.08 11.19 6.32
C TRP A 53 -15.87 11.16 5.02
N ARG A 54 -15.48 12.01 4.08
CA ARG A 54 -15.92 11.97 2.70
C ARG A 54 -14.89 11.23 1.87
N ILE A 55 -15.28 10.09 1.34
CA ILE A 55 -14.45 9.22 0.51
C ILE A 55 -14.93 9.33 -0.93
N THR A 56 -14.02 9.60 -1.85
CA THR A 56 -14.31 9.70 -3.29
C THR A 56 -13.59 8.58 -4.01
N CYS A 57 -14.32 7.73 -4.72
CA CYS A 57 -13.76 6.65 -5.55
C CYS A 57 -13.96 6.94 -7.04
N ARG A 58 -13.07 6.35 -7.85
CA ARG A 58 -13.14 6.36 -9.31
C ARG A 58 -12.98 4.94 -9.83
N ASP A 59 -13.53 4.71 -11.01
CA ASP A 59 -13.42 3.47 -11.79
C ASP A 59 -14.13 2.25 -11.18
N ASP A 60 -14.12 2.10 -9.86
CA ASP A 60 -14.73 1.01 -9.14
C ASP A 60 -15.59 1.47 -7.94
N PRO A 61 -16.86 1.03 -7.83
CA PRO A 61 -17.72 1.34 -6.69
C PRO A 61 -17.29 0.68 -5.38
N GLN A 62 -16.64 -0.49 -5.43
CA GLN A 62 -16.22 -1.19 -4.21
C GLN A 62 -15.07 -0.46 -3.51
N ALA A 63 -14.18 0.19 -4.25
CA ALA A 63 -13.06 0.95 -3.71
C ALA A 63 -13.45 2.00 -2.65
N CYS A 64 -14.65 2.61 -2.73
CA CYS A 64 -15.14 3.53 -1.71
C CYS A 64 -15.40 2.83 -0.36
N LEU A 65 -15.92 1.60 -0.39
CA LEU A 65 -16.26 0.83 0.80
C LEU A 65 -15.02 0.19 1.40
N GLU A 66 -14.11 -0.33 0.57
CA GLU A 66 -12.83 -0.86 1.02
C GLU A 66 -12.00 0.22 1.73
N GLU A 67 -11.94 1.43 1.19
CA GLU A 67 -11.27 2.56 1.85
C GLU A 67 -11.97 2.94 3.17
N ALA A 68 -13.30 2.83 3.25
CA ALA A 68 -14.04 3.07 4.49
C ALA A 68 -13.72 2.00 5.56
N ASP A 69 -13.60 0.73 5.16
CA ASP A 69 -13.20 -0.36 6.04
C ASP A 69 -11.74 -0.18 6.52
N GLU A 70 -10.83 0.26 5.64
CA GLU A 70 -9.43 0.55 6.00
C GLU A 70 -9.32 1.75 6.97
N LEU A 71 -10.12 2.81 6.75
CA LEU A 71 -10.15 4.00 7.62
C LEU A 71 -10.77 3.70 8.99
N CYS A 72 -11.81 2.89 9.01
CA CYS A 72 -12.64 2.63 10.17
C CYS A 72 -12.59 1.14 10.53
N ALA A 73 -11.47 0.70 11.11
CA ALA A 73 -11.21 -0.71 11.42
C ALA A 73 -12.24 -1.38 12.37
N GLU A 74 -12.90 -0.59 13.22
CA GLU A 74 -13.96 -1.07 14.13
C GLU A 74 -15.37 -1.04 13.50
N GLY A 75 -15.46 -0.61 12.24
CA GLY A 75 -16.69 -0.41 11.49
C GLY A 75 -17.03 1.07 11.29
N TYR A 76 -18.00 1.34 10.41
CA TYR A 76 -18.46 2.69 10.12
C TYR A 76 -19.96 2.76 9.91
N GLU A 77 -20.52 3.94 10.17
CA GLU A 77 -21.87 4.31 9.79
C GLU A 77 -21.84 5.03 8.43
N LEU A 78 -22.65 4.58 7.48
CA LEU A 78 -22.76 5.18 6.15
C LEU A 78 -23.96 6.16 6.10
N ALA A 79 -23.69 7.46 6.03
CA ALA A 79 -24.74 8.48 5.94
C ALA A 79 -25.16 8.80 4.50
N ARG A 80 -24.24 8.69 3.55
CA ARG A 80 -24.52 8.97 2.14
C ARG A 80 -23.66 8.09 1.25
N HIS A 81 -24.28 7.55 0.21
CA HIS A 81 -23.60 6.91 -0.91
C HIS A 81 -24.19 7.46 -2.21
N GLN A 82 -23.34 8.05 -3.04
CA GLN A 82 -23.71 8.57 -4.36
C GLN A 82 -22.70 8.10 -5.37
N GLY A 83 -23.13 7.22 -6.28
CA GLY A 83 -22.32 6.71 -7.38
C GLY A 83 -23.00 7.00 -8.71
N ARG A 84 -22.21 7.24 -9.75
CA ARG A 84 -22.71 7.30 -11.13
C ARG A 84 -21.69 6.73 -12.10
N TYR A 85 -22.21 6.07 -13.12
CA TYR A 85 -21.46 5.71 -14.31
C TYR A 85 -21.65 6.81 -15.34
N ASP A 86 -20.57 7.46 -15.70
CA ASP A 86 -20.53 8.47 -16.73
C ASP A 86 -20.00 7.83 -18.03
N VAL A 87 -20.68 8.03 -19.15
CA VAL A 87 -20.23 7.57 -20.48
C VAL A 87 -19.47 8.69 -21.18
N GLY A 88 -18.15 8.63 -21.14
CA GLY A 88 -17.26 9.52 -21.89
C GLY A 88 -16.89 8.95 -23.27
N PRO A 89 -16.29 9.76 -24.17
CA PRO A 89 -15.76 9.27 -25.44
C PRO A 89 -14.54 8.36 -25.16
N GLY A 90 -14.78 7.06 -25.09
CA GLY A 90 -13.75 6.07 -24.83
C GLY A 90 -14.30 4.83 -24.14
N PHE A 91 -14.76 4.96 -22.89
CA PHE A 91 -15.25 3.86 -22.05
C PHE A 91 -16.14 4.42 -20.93
N PRO A 92 -17.05 3.61 -20.34
CA PRO A 92 -17.75 4.01 -19.12
C PRO A 92 -16.73 4.19 -17.98
N TYR A 93 -16.78 5.33 -17.29
CA TYR A 93 -16.02 5.53 -16.06
C TYR A 93 -16.98 5.66 -14.88
N TYR A 94 -16.61 5.07 -13.75
CA TYR A 94 -17.37 5.23 -12.52
C TYR A 94 -16.81 6.39 -11.70
N SER A 95 -17.70 7.17 -11.08
CA SER A 95 -17.32 8.10 -10.02
C SER A 95 -18.31 7.99 -8.86
N GLY A 96 -17.77 7.86 -7.65
CA GLY A 96 -18.57 7.69 -6.44
C GLY A 96 -18.06 8.55 -5.30
N VAL A 97 -18.98 8.90 -4.41
CA VAL A 97 -18.71 9.58 -3.15
C VAL A 97 -19.51 8.88 -2.06
N VAL A 98 -18.83 8.51 -0.98
CA VAL A 98 -19.46 8.03 0.25
C VAL A 98 -19.10 8.95 1.41
N VAL A 99 -20.02 9.08 2.37
CA VAL A 99 -19.80 9.82 3.60
C VAL A 99 -20.05 8.86 4.75
N VAL A 100 -19.00 8.62 5.54
CA VAL A 100 -18.98 7.65 6.63
C VAL A 100 -18.50 8.26 7.93
N ARG A 101 -18.90 7.67 9.06
CA ARG A 101 -18.40 7.99 10.40
C ARG A 101 -17.85 6.71 11.02
N CYS A 102 -16.61 6.73 11.49
CA CYS A 102 -16.04 5.55 12.16
C CYS A 102 -16.76 5.28 13.49
N LEU A 103 -17.05 4.01 13.75
CA LEU A 103 -17.66 3.51 14.99
C LEU A 103 -16.53 2.97 15.88
N GLY A 104 -15.96 3.85 16.69
CA GLY A 104 -14.82 3.53 17.56
C GLY A 104 -14.07 4.82 17.90
N GLU A 105 -13.66 4.99 19.16
CA GLU A 105 -12.84 6.12 19.57
C GLU A 105 -11.37 5.78 19.26
N ARG A 106 -10.74 6.55 18.38
CA ARG A 106 -9.31 6.43 18.08
C ARG A 106 -8.47 7.30 18.98
#